data_AF-A0A524EBF8-F1
#
_entry.id   AF-A0A524EBF8-F1
#
_cell.length_a   1.000
_cell.length_b   1.000
_cell.length_c   1.000
_cell.angle_alpha   90.00
_cell.angle_beta   90.00
_cell.angle_gamma   90.00
#
_symmetry.space_group_name_H-M   'P 1'
#
loop_
_entity.id
_entity.type
_entity.pdbx_description
1 polymer ?
#
loop_
_entity_poly.entity_id
_entity_poly.type
_entity_poly.pdbx_seq_one_letter_code
_entity_poly.pdbx_strand_id
1 'polypeptide(L)'
;MQPEEPILGDGLSLVSILSPLSDFAALIAGYLQEIWGFLIFIGTASAFLVVLGGAILWLTNTNQKWGRSLVFTGIVLAIVVEYFILFPPSFVLP
;
A
#
# COMPACT_ATOMS: atom_id res chain seq x y z
N MET A 1 18.77 31.02 51.51
CA MET A 1 18.00 31.13 50.26
C MET A 1 18.55 30.05 49.34
N GLN A 2 17.90 28.89 49.34
CA GLN A 2 18.34 27.71 48.59
C GLN A 2 17.84 27.87 47.15
N PRO A 3 18.71 27.78 46.12
CA PRO A 3 18.26 27.94 44.75
C PRO A 3 17.37 26.76 44.40
N GLU A 4 16.15 27.05 43.93
CA GLU A 4 15.23 26.04 43.44
C GLU A 4 15.84 25.40 42.18
N GLU A 5 16.21 24.11 42.28
CA GLU A 5 16.67 23.34 41.14
C GLU A 5 15.52 23.23 40.11
N PRO A 6 15.78 23.51 38.83
CA PRO A 6 14.74 23.40 37.82
C PRO A 6 14.38 21.93 37.65
N ILE A 7 13.08 21.61 37.74
CA ILE A 7 12.52 20.28 37.50
C ILE A 7 12.74 19.91 36.02
N LEU A 8 13.90 19.32 35.74
CA LEU A 8 14.39 18.93 34.41
C LEU A 8 14.28 17.40 34.18
N GLY A 9 13.55 16.67 35.03
CA GLY A 9 13.49 15.21 35.04
C GLY A 9 12.37 14.57 34.20
N ASP A 10 11.16 15.14 34.23
CA ASP A 10 9.98 14.47 33.67
C ASP A 10 9.78 14.72 32.16
N GLY A 11 10.20 15.89 31.65
CA GLY A 11 10.14 16.18 30.22
C GLY A 11 11.18 15.39 29.41
N LEU A 12 12.34 15.09 30.00
CA LEU A 12 13.43 14.39 29.32
C LEU A 12 13.09 12.92 29.07
N SER A 13 12.42 12.24 30.02
CA SER A 13 12.07 10.82 29.90
C SER A 13 10.98 10.56 28.83
N LEU A 14 9.97 11.42 28.73
CA LEU A 14 8.95 11.33 27.69
C LEU A 14 9.54 11.64 26.31
N VAL A 15 10.37 12.68 26.17
CA VAL A 15 11.04 13.00 24.90
C VAL A 15 11.97 11.86 24.46
N SER A 16 12.71 11.24 25.40
CA SER A 16 13.60 10.11 25.10
C SER A 16 12.89 8.80 24.76
N ILE A 17 11.62 8.60 25.15
CA ILE A 17 10.82 7.41 24.79
C ILE A 17 9.97 7.68 23.54
N LEU A 18 9.46 8.91 23.38
CA LEU A 18 8.68 9.32 22.21
C LEU A 18 9.54 9.34 20.94
N SER A 19 10.82 9.70 21.03
CA SER A 19 11.74 9.71 19.88
C SER A 19 11.96 8.32 19.26
N PRO A 20 12.34 7.28 20.02
CA PRO A 20 12.48 5.93 19.46
C PRO A 20 11.17 5.36 18.89
N LEU A 21 10.03 5.68 19.51
CA LEU A 21 8.73 5.23 19.04
C LEU A 21 8.33 5.93 17.73
N SER A 22 8.60 7.24 17.60
CA SER A 22 8.38 7.98 16.35
C SER A 22 9.29 7.47 15.24
N ASP A 23 10.56 7.18 15.55
CA ASP A 23 11.52 6.64 14.58
C ASP A 23 11.11 5.25 14.09
N PHE A 24 10.69 4.37 15.00
CA PHE A 24 10.15 3.07 14.64
C PHE A 24 8.90 3.18 13.77
N ALA A 25 7.96 4.06 14.13
CA ALA A 25 6.73 4.22 13.39
C ALA A 25 6.97 4.83 11.99
N ALA A 26 7.94 5.74 11.85
CA ALA A 26 8.40 6.26 10.55
C ALA A 26 9.04 5.17 9.67
N LEU A 27 9.82 4.26 10.28
CA LEU A 27 10.42 3.12 9.58
C LEU A 27 9.35 2.15 9.07
N ILE A 28 8.36 1.80 9.89
CA ILE A 28 7.22 0.97 9.50
C ILE A 28 6.40 1.64 8.39
N ALA A 29 6.12 2.93 8.51
CA ALA A 29 5.44 3.71 7.47
C ALA A 29 6.16 3.63 6.12
N GLY A 30 7.49 3.72 6.12
CA GLY A 30 8.32 3.55 4.92
C GLY A 30 8.14 2.17 4.27
N TYR A 31 8.18 1.10 5.06
CA TYR A 31 7.94 -0.25 4.53
C TYR A 31 6.53 -0.45 3.99
N LEU A 32 5.51 0.10 4.67
CA LEU A 32 4.13 0.02 4.19
C LEU A 32 3.97 0.72 2.84
N GLN A 33 4.62 1.88 2.65
CA GLN A 33 4.63 2.59 1.38
C GLN A 33 5.32 1.77 0.26
N GLU A 34 6.42 1.09 0.57
CA GLU A 34 7.10 0.23 -0.39
C GLU A 34 6.25 -0.99 -0.79
N ILE A 35 5.66 -1.67 0.20
CA ILE A 35 4.76 -2.81 -0.01
C ILE A 35 3.55 -2.37 -0.84
N TRP A 36 3.01 -1.18 -0.57
CA TRP A 36 1.92 -0.62 -1.37
C TRP A 36 2.31 -0.46 -2.84
N GLY A 37 3.49 0.11 -3.12
CA GLY A 37 4.01 0.21 -4.49
C GLY A 37 4.14 -1.16 -5.16
N PHE A 38 4.63 -2.17 -4.43
CA PHE A 38 4.72 -3.54 -4.92
C PHE A 38 3.35 -4.17 -5.21
N LEU A 39 2.36 -3.94 -4.35
CA LEU A 39 0.97 -4.39 -4.53
C LEU A 39 0.33 -3.79 -5.79
N ILE A 40 0.54 -2.50 -6.03
CA ILE A 40 0.06 -1.83 -7.24
C ILE A 40 0.74 -2.42 -8.48
N PHE A 41 2.05 -2.65 -8.42
CA PHE A 41 2.80 -3.25 -9.53
C PHE A 41 2.26 -4.64 -9.89
N ILE A 42 2.14 -5.54 -8.91
CA ILE A 42 1.66 -6.91 -9.16
C ILE A 42 0.19 -6.91 -9.57
N GLY A 43 -0.64 -6.03 -9.01
CA GLY A 43 -2.04 -5.88 -9.40
C GLY A 43 -2.19 -5.45 -10.86
N THR A 44 -1.40 -4.45 -11.29
CA THR A 44 -1.39 -3.95 -12.67
C THR A 44 -0.94 -5.04 -13.65
N ALA A 45 0.18 -5.70 -13.37
CA ALA A 45 0.67 -6.80 -14.20
C ALA A 45 -0.34 -7.94 -14.28
N SER A 46 -0.96 -8.31 -13.16
CA SER A 46 -1.96 -9.37 -13.10
C SER A 46 -3.22 -9.04 -13.90
N ALA A 47 -3.73 -7.81 -13.78
CA ALA A 47 -4.88 -7.36 -14.58
C ALA A 47 -4.59 -7.47 -16.08
N PHE A 48 -3.41 -7.01 -16.52
CA PHE A 48 -2.98 -7.14 -17.91
C PHE A 48 -2.92 -8.59 -18.37
N LEU A 49 -2.27 -9.48 -17.60
CA LEU A 49 -2.13 -10.89 -17.96
C LEU A 49 -3.48 -11.62 -18.01
N VAL A 50 -4.40 -11.32 -17.09
CA VAL A 50 -5.74 -11.92 -17.06
C VAL A 50 -6.57 -11.47 -18.26
N VAL A 51 -6.55 -10.18 -18.61
CA VAL A 51 -7.23 -9.67 -19.81
C VAL A 51 -6.66 -10.31 -21.07
N LEU A 52 -5.32 -10.37 -21.18
CA LEU A 52 -4.66 -10.95 -22.35
C LEU A 52 -4.97 -12.45 -22.50
N GLY A 53 -4.85 -13.22 -21.42
CA GLY A 53 -5.17 -14.65 -21.43
C GLY A 53 -6.65 -14.91 -21.76
N GLY A 54 -7.56 -14.11 -21.19
CA GLY A 54 -8.98 -14.17 -21.51
C GLY A 54 -9.27 -13.83 -22.97
N ALA A 55 -8.61 -12.80 -23.51
CA ALA A 55 -8.75 -12.37 -24.90
C ALA A 55 -8.28 -13.45 -25.87
N ILE A 56 -7.13 -14.09 -25.60
CA ILE A 56 -6.63 -15.21 -26.40
C ILE A 56 -7.66 -16.35 -26.43
N LEU A 57 -8.12 -16.81 -25.26
CA LEU A 57 -9.12 -17.90 -25.17
C LEU A 57 -10.44 -17.57 -25.86
N TRP A 58 -10.83 -16.29 -25.85
CA TRP A 58 -12.02 -15.81 -26.52
C TRP A 58 -11.83 -15.76 -28.04
N LEU A 59 -10.73 -15.18 -28.53
CA LEU A 59 -10.46 -15.00 -29.96
C LEU A 59 -10.18 -16.32 -30.68
N THR A 60 -9.55 -17.29 -30.02
CA THR A 60 -9.29 -18.61 -30.60
C THR A 60 -10.53 -19.53 -30.53
N ASN A 61 -11.64 -19.08 -29.94
CA ASN A 61 -12.83 -19.88 -29.65
C ASN A 61 -12.54 -21.19 -28.88
N THR A 62 -11.37 -21.33 -28.24
CA THR A 62 -11.00 -22.54 -27.49
C THR A 62 -11.91 -22.72 -26.27
N ASN A 63 -12.24 -21.62 -25.58
CA ASN A 63 -13.23 -21.62 -24.51
C ASN A 63 -13.89 -20.24 -24.38
N GLN A 64 -14.87 -19.98 -25.24
CA GLN A 64 -15.47 -18.66 -25.40
C GLN A 64 -16.11 -18.11 -24.12
N LYS A 65 -16.81 -18.97 -23.36
CA LYS A 65 -17.47 -18.59 -22.10
C LYS A 65 -16.44 -18.16 -21.06
N TRP A 66 -15.36 -18.93 -20.92
CA TRP A 66 -14.32 -18.67 -19.93
C TRP A 66 -13.44 -17.49 -20.33
N GLY A 67 -13.11 -17.36 -21.63
CA GLY A 67 -12.36 -16.23 -22.17
C GLY A 67 -13.05 -14.88 -21.91
N ARG A 68 -14.36 -14.78 -22.20
CA ARG A 68 -15.14 -13.57 -21.87
C ARG A 68 -15.13 -13.27 -20.37
N SER A 69 -15.35 -14.30 -19.54
CA SER A 69 -15.34 -14.12 -18.08
C SER A 69 -13.99 -13.61 -17.57
N LEU A 70 -12.88 -14.14 -18.09
CA LEU A 70 -11.53 -13.70 -17.73
C LEU A 70 -11.27 -12.25 -18.14
N VAL A 71 -11.67 -11.85 -19.35
CA VAL A 71 -11.56 -10.45 -19.79
C VAL A 71 -12.32 -9.52 -18.84
N PHE A 72 -13.57 -9.85 -18.50
CA PHE A 72 -14.36 -9.06 -17.57
C PHE A 72 -13.72 -8.97 -16.18
N THR A 73 -13.27 -10.10 -15.62
CA THR A 73 -12.60 -10.11 -14.31
C THR A 73 -11.31 -9.30 -14.32
N GLY A 74 -10.52 -9.39 -15.40
CA GLY A 74 -9.30 -8.60 -15.56
C GLY A 74 -9.55 -7.11 -15.65
N ILE A 75 -10.62 -6.68 -16.34
CA ILE A 75 -11.05 -5.27 -16.38
C ILE A 75 -11.48 -4.79 -14.99
N VAL A 76 -12.27 -5.59 -14.26
CA VAL A 76 -12.68 -5.24 -12.89
C VAL A 76 -11.46 -5.10 -11.98
N LEU A 77 -10.50 -6.02 -12.08
CA LEU A 77 -9.24 -5.93 -11.33
C LEU A 77 -8.47 -4.66 -11.69
N ALA A 78 -8.38 -4.29 -12.98
CA ALA A 78 -7.74 -3.06 -13.41
C ALA A 78 -8.41 -1.81 -12.79
N ILE A 79 -9.75 -1.76 -12.74
CA ILE A 79 -10.49 -0.66 -12.12
C ILE A 79 -10.18 -0.56 -10.62
N VAL A 80 -10.13 -1.70 -9.92
CA VAL A 80 -9.80 -1.73 -8.49
C VAL A 80 -8.37 -1.25 -8.25
N VAL A 81 -7.41 -1.69 -9.07
CA VAL A 81 -6.00 -1.24 -8.97
C VAL A 81 -5.89 0.26 -9.27
N GLU A 82 -6.56 0.75 -10.30
CA GLU A 82 -6.58 2.18 -10.66
C GLU A 82 -7.16 3.04 -9.54
N TYR A 83 -8.23 2.58 -8.89
CA TYR A 83 -8.78 3.26 -7.72
C TYR A 83 -7.73 3.44 -6.62
N PHE A 84 -6.93 2.41 -6.35
CA PHE A 84 -5.87 2.46 -5.33
C PHE A 84 -4.63 3.27 -5.76
N ILE A 85 -4.42 3.47 -7.06
CA ILE A 85 -3.43 4.42 -7.59
C ILE A 85 -3.89 5.86 -7.34
N LEU A 86 -5.17 6.14 -7.62
CA LEU A 86 -5.75 7.49 -7.47
C LEU A 86 -5.92 7.91 -6.01
N PHE A 87 -6.25 6.96 -5.14
CA PHE A 87 -6.48 7.19 -3.72
C PHE A 87 -5.53 6.33 -2.88
N PRO A 88 -4.21 6.63 -2.89
CA PRO A 88 -3.26 5.90 -2.09
C PRO A 88 -3.51 6.19 -0.59
N PRO A 89 -3.34 5.20 0.29
CA PRO A 89 -3.38 5.40 1.73
C PRO A 89 -2.26 6.36 2.18
N SER A 90 -2.58 7.22 3.14
CA SER A 90 -1.60 8.06 3.80
C SER A 90 -0.84 7.24 4.84
N PHE A 91 0.45 7.00 4.60
CA PHE A 91 1.33 6.31 5.55
C PHE A 91 2.08 7.27 6.49
N VAL A 92 1.82 8.58 6.40
CA VAL A 92 2.49 9.60 7.21
C VAL A 92 1.85 9.68 8.60
N LEU A 93 2.67 9.70 9.64
CA LEU A 93 2.22 10.00 11.00
C LEU A 93 2.07 11.54 11.15
N PRO A 94 0.95 12.04 11.70
CA PRO A 94 0.78 13.47 12.00
C PRO A 94 1.73 13.94 13.12
#